data_AF-A0A2N3N380-F1
#
_entry.id   AF-A0A2N3N380-F1
#
_cell.length_a   1.000
_cell.length_b   1.000
_cell.length_c   1.000
_cell.angle_alpha   90.00
_cell.angle_beta   90.00
_cell.angle_gamma   90.00
#
_symmetry.space_group_name_H-M   'P 1'
#
loop_
_entity.id
_entity.type
_entity.pdbx_description
1 polymer ?
#
loop_
_entity_poly.entity_id
_entity_poly.type
_entity_poly.pdbx_seq_one_letter_code
_entity_poly.pdbx_strand_id
1 'polypeptide(L)'
;MLVRLPSQDPPPENVSLAPSFHSVLKKAQDLQKLQKDSYIGVDHLLVAPSEDHNIQAALKEGNIPKPKLIADAVREIRGTKRVDSKTADTEEEHENLAKFTIDMTAMARDKKMDPVIGREEEIRR
;
A
#
# COMPACT_ATOMS: atom_id res chain seq x y z
N MET A 1 10.53 21.00 15.38
CA MET A 1 10.96 19.77 16.05
C MET A 1 9.81 18.79 16.00
N LEU A 2 10.06 17.52 15.67
CA LEU A 2 9.23 16.42 16.18
C LEU A 2 9.24 16.50 17.71
N VAL A 3 8.23 17.17 18.28
CA VAL A 3 8.11 17.29 19.73
C VAL A 3 7.60 15.96 20.25
N ARG A 4 8.34 15.37 21.19
CA ARG A 4 7.89 14.17 21.91
C ARG A 4 6.57 14.51 22.60
N LEU A 5 5.50 13.81 22.23
CA LEU A 5 4.21 13.98 22.86
C LEU A 5 4.32 13.63 24.37
N PRO A 6 3.57 14.33 25.25
CA PRO A 6 3.49 13.99 26.66
C PRO A 6 3.08 12.53 26.86
N SER A 7 3.70 11.86 27.83
CA SER A 7 3.32 10.50 28.22
C SER A 7 2.31 10.52 29.36
N GLN A 8 1.43 9.51 29.39
CA GLN A 8 0.48 9.29 30.47
C GLN A 8 0.85 8.04 31.26
N ASP A 9 0.70 8.09 32.60
CA ASP A 9 0.87 6.96 33.52
C ASP A 9 -0.25 7.01 34.60
N PRO A 10 -1.02 5.93 34.82
CA PRO A 10 -1.01 4.67 34.08
C PRO A 10 -1.51 4.82 32.62
N PRO A 11 -1.09 3.94 31.70
CA PRO A 11 -1.64 3.90 30.35
C PRO A 11 -3.17 3.76 30.38
N PRO A 12 -3.90 4.45 29.50
CA PRO A 12 -5.34 4.30 29.42
C PRO A 12 -5.70 2.89 28.95
N GLU A 13 -6.80 2.33 29.47
CA GLU A 13 -7.32 1.03 29.01
C GLU A 13 -7.78 1.07 27.54
N ASN A 14 -8.25 2.24 27.08
CA ASN A 14 -8.73 2.44 25.71
C ASN A 14 -8.11 3.69 25.09
N VAL A 15 -7.60 3.57 23.86
CA VAL A 15 -7.09 4.69 23.06
C VAL A 15 -8.15 5.10 22.06
N SER A 16 -8.55 6.38 22.10
CA SER A 16 -9.54 6.93 21.17
C SER A 16 -8.87 7.65 20.00
N LEU A 17 -9.60 7.81 18.90
CA LEU A 17 -9.11 8.52 17.73
C LEU A 17 -9.17 10.03 17.94
N ALA A 18 -8.08 10.73 17.65
CA ALA A 18 -8.08 12.19 17.61
C ALA A 18 -8.94 12.72 16.44
N PRO A 19 -9.59 13.89 16.58
CA PRO A 19 -10.38 14.49 15.49
C PRO A 19 -9.59 14.75 14.20
N SER A 20 -8.30 15.10 14.32
CA SER A 20 -7.40 15.26 13.17
C SER A 20 -7.20 13.94 12.42
N PHE A 21 -7.01 12.84 13.15
CA PHE A 21 -6.88 11.52 12.56
C PHE A 21 -8.17 11.07 11.86
N HIS A 22 -9.33 11.35 12.45
CA HIS A 22 -10.61 11.07 11.78
C HIS A 22 -10.76 11.84 10.46
N SER A 23 -10.30 13.10 10.44
CA SER A 23 -10.28 13.92 9.22
C SER A 23 -9.34 13.35 8.15
N VAL A 24 -8.16 12.84 8.56
CA VAL A 24 -7.22 12.14 7.67
C VAL A 24 -7.85 10.89 7.06
N LEU A 25 -8.53 10.06 7.86
CA LEU A 25 -9.21 8.85 7.35
C LEU A 25 -10.30 9.20 6.33
N LYS A 26 -11.07 10.26 6.58
CA LYS A 26 -12.07 10.75 5.63
C LYS A 26 -11.44 11.19 4.31
N LYS A 27 -10.33 11.95 4.37
CA LYS A 27 -9.57 12.34 3.18
C LYS A 27 -9.03 11.12 2.40
N ALA A 28 -8.52 10.11 3.10
CA ALA A 28 -8.06 8.88 2.46
C ALA A 28 -9.19 8.17 1.72
N GLN A 29 -10.40 8.14 2.30
CA GLN A 29 -11.59 7.60 1.63
C GLN A 29 -12.02 8.45 0.42
N ASP A 30 -11.90 9.77 0.49
CA ASP A 30 -12.22 10.65 -0.64
C ASP A 30 -11.22 10.45 -1.80
N LEU A 31 -9.93 10.27 -1.49
CA LEU A 31 -8.90 9.92 -2.47
C LEU A 31 -9.18 8.57 -3.14
N GLN A 32 -9.53 7.54 -2.36
CA GLN A 32 -9.92 6.23 -2.86
C GLN A 32 -11.08 6.30 -3.86
N LYS A 33 -12.09 7.13 -3.57
CA LYS A 33 -13.20 7.36 -4.50
C LYS A 33 -12.76 8.11 -5.75
N LEU A 34 -11.93 9.14 -5.59
CA LEU A 34 -11.43 9.95 -6.70
C LEU A 34 -10.60 9.09 -7.68
N GLN A 35 -9.79 8.18 -7.14
CA GLN A 35 -8.94 7.26 -7.90
C GLN A 35 -9.67 5.98 -8.37
N LYS A 36 -10.93 5.83 -7.95
CA LYS A 36 -11.86 4.74 -8.34
C LYS A 36 -11.33 3.35 -7.93
N ASP A 37 -10.75 3.26 -6.76
CA ASP A 37 -10.34 1.99 -6.18
C ASP A 37 -11.47 1.34 -5.41
N SER A 38 -11.36 0.04 -5.14
CA SER A 38 -12.32 -0.69 -4.31
C SER A 38 -11.95 -0.64 -2.83
N TYR A 39 -10.68 -0.40 -2.52
CA TYR A 39 -10.13 -0.40 -1.16
C TYR A 39 -9.28 0.85 -0.89
N ILE A 40 -9.18 1.23 0.38
CA ILE A 40 -8.23 2.24 0.84
C ILE A 40 -6.85 1.57 0.90
N GLY A 41 -6.05 1.74 -0.15
CA GLY A 41 -4.64 1.34 -0.17
C GLY A 41 -3.73 2.22 0.70
N VAL A 42 -2.51 1.72 0.93
CA VAL A 42 -1.43 2.40 1.69
C VAL A 42 -1.12 3.79 1.13
N ASP A 43 -1.19 3.96 -0.18
CA ASP A 43 -0.94 5.22 -0.86
C ASP A 43 -1.93 6.34 -0.49
N HIS A 44 -3.22 6.02 -0.35
CA HIS A 44 -4.20 6.97 0.19
C HIS A 44 -3.85 7.38 1.62
N LEU A 45 -3.39 6.43 2.44
CA LEU A 45 -2.97 6.65 3.82
C LEU A 45 -1.62 7.36 3.94
N LEU A 46 -0.86 7.49 2.85
CA LEU A 46 0.36 8.28 2.79
C LEU A 46 0.07 9.72 2.33
N VAL A 47 -0.77 9.87 1.31
CA VAL A 47 -1.12 11.18 0.74
C VAL A 47 -2.03 11.97 1.67
N ALA A 48 -3.08 11.36 2.24
CA ALA A 48 -4.05 12.06 3.09
C ALA A 48 -3.43 12.79 4.30
N PRO A 49 -2.55 12.17 5.12
CA PRO A 49 -1.92 12.87 6.24
C PRO A 49 -0.87 13.89 5.80
N SER A 50 -0.31 13.82 4.59
CA SER A 50 0.67 14.80 4.11
C SER A 50 0.12 16.23 4.05
N GLU A 51 -1.21 16.37 4.01
CA GLU A 51 -1.92 17.65 4.05
C GLU A 51 -2.24 18.13 5.47
N ASP A 52 -2.05 17.31 6.51
CA ASP A 52 -2.27 17.70 7.89
C ASP A 52 -1.16 18.67 8.37
N HIS A 53 -1.56 19.71 9.10
CA HIS A 53 -0.63 20.76 9.51
C HIS A 53 0.49 20.25 10.44
N ASN A 54 0.17 19.33 11.36
CA ASN A 54 1.16 18.79 12.29
C ASN A 54 2.16 17.88 11.57
N ILE A 55 1.68 17.15 10.56
CA ILE A 55 2.54 16.31 9.70
C ILE A 55 3.41 17.17 8.78
N GLN A 56 2.88 18.26 8.21
CA GLN A 56 3.66 19.15 7.35
C GLN A 56 4.86 19.79 8.06
N ALA A 57 4.74 20.09 9.36
CA ALA A 57 5.87 20.58 10.14
C ALA A 57 7.00 19.54 10.19
N ALA A 58 6.66 18.29 10.51
CA ALA A 58 7.61 17.17 10.51
C ALA A 58 8.22 16.90 9.13
N LEU A 59 7.40 16.94 8.07
CA LEU A 59 7.85 16.76 6.69
C LEU A 59 8.84 17.85 6.26
N LYS A 60 8.61 19.11 6.64
CA LYS A 60 9.55 20.21 6.37
C LYS A 60 10.91 19.99 7.01
N GLU A 61 10.94 19.48 8.24
CA GLU A 61 12.19 19.10 8.91
C GLU A 61 12.91 17.93 8.21
N GLY A 62 12.15 17.02 7.61
CA GLY A 62 12.64 15.96 6.74
C GLY A 62 12.98 16.40 5.31
N ASN A 63 13.08 17.71 5.04
CA ASN A 63 13.33 18.27 3.70
C ASN A 63 12.24 17.94 2.64
N ILE A 64 11.00 17.72 3.07
CA ILE A 64 9.82 17.55 2.21
C ILE A 64 8.87 18.73 2.44
N PRO A 65 9.16 19.93 1.92
CA PRO A 65 8.46 21.15 2.32
C PRO A 65 7.07 21.31 1.71
N LYS A 66 6.75 20.52 0.67
CA LYS A 66 5.50 20.63 -0.11
C LYS A 66 4.79 19.27 -0.12
N PRO A 67 3.55 19.16 0.41
CA PRO A 67 2.77 17.91 0.36
C PRO A 67 2.64 17.32 -1.04
N LYS A 68 2.56 18.20 -2.04
CA LYS A 68 2.47 17.81 -3.45
C LYS A 68 3.61 16.89 -3.91
N LEU A 69 4.81 16.99 -3.32
CA LEU A 69 5.92 16.10 -3.65
C LEU A 69 5.60 14.63 -3.34
N ILE A 70 4.91 14.39 -2.22
CA ILE A 70 4.46 13.05 -1.83
C ILE A 70 3.38 12.56 -2.81
N ALA A 71 2.38 13.40 -3.10
CA ALA A 71 1.33 13.05 -4.04
C ALA A 71 1.88 12.74 -5.45
N ASP A 72 2.87 13.50 -5.93
CA ASP A 72 3.51 13.29 -7.22
C ASP A 72 4.33 11.98 -7.23
N ALA A 73 5.14 11.73 -6.21
CA ALA A 73 5.92 10.49 -6.09
C ALA A 73 5.03 9.24 -5.98
N VAL A 74 3.98 9.30 -5.18
CA VAL A 74 2.99 8.22 -5.05
C VAL A 74 2.32 7.93 -6.39
N ARG A 75 1.92 8.98 -7.13
CA ARG A 75 1.32 8.83 -8.45
C ARG A 75 2.28 8.18 -9.46
N GLU A 76 3.56 8.52 -9.40
CA GLU A 76 4.59 7.90 -10.25
C GLU A 76 4.78 6.41 -9.94
N ILE A 77 4.92 6.05 -8.67
CA ILE A 77 5.09 4.65 -8.22
C ILE A 77 3.85 3.82 -8.57
N ARG A 78 2.66 4.38 -8.34
CA ARG A 78 1.37 3.72 -8.61
C ARG A 78 1.12 3.51 -10.10
N GLY A 79 1.48 4.49 -10.93
CA GLY A 79 1.16 4.49 -12.36
C GLY A 79 -0.35 4.38 -12.60
N THR A 80 -0.76 3.34 -13.33
CA THR A 80 -2.17 3.07 -13.69
C THR A 80 -2.81 1.96 -12.84
N LYS A 81 -2.12 1.46 -11.82
CA LYS A 81 -2.60 0.38 -10.95
C LYS A 81 -3.76 0.86 -10.09
N ARG A 82 -4.75 -0.01 -9.90
CA ARG A 82 -5.90 0.20 -9.00
C ARG A 82 -5.83 -0.76 -7.83
N VAL A 83 -6.35 -0.33 -6.67
CA VAL A 83 -6.46 -1.16 -5.47
C VAL A 83 -7.84 -1.83 -5.46
N ASP A 84 -7.96 -2.89 -6.27
CA ASP A 84 -9.21 -3.62 -6.50
C ASP A 84 -9.34 -4.92 -5.68
N SER A 85 -8.31 -5.27 -4.91
CA SER A 85 -8.30 -6.38 -3.96
C SER A 85 -7.55 -5.99 -2.67
N LYS A 86 -7.69 -6.79 -1.62
CA LYS A 86 -7.05 -6.57 -0.31
C LYS A 86 -5.51 -6.65 -0.33
N THR A 87 -4.93 -7.14 -1.42
CA THR A 87 -3.48 -7.33 -1.59
C THR A 87 -2.96 -6.58 -2.82
N ALA A 88 -3.79 -5.74 -3.47
CA ALA A 88 -3.39 -5.04 -4.69
C ALA A 88 -2.33 -3.96 -4.46
N ASP A 89 -2.20 -3.48 -3.22
CA ASP A 89 -1.27 -2.44 -2.79
C ASP A 89 -0.03 -2.98 -2.07
N THR A 90 0.16 -4.30 -1.98
CA THR A 90 1.40 -4.89 -1.46
C THR A 90 2.48 -4.83 -2.52
N GLU A 91 3.61 -4.18 -2.21
CA GLU A 91 4.80 -4.23 -3.06
C GLU A 91 5.31 -5.68 -3.15
N GLU A 92 5.50 -6.14 -4.39
CA GLU A 92 6.50 -7.14 -4.85
C GLU A 92 6.06 -8.48 -5.42
N GLU A 93 4.90 -9.09 -5.14
CA GLU A 93 4.79 -10.52 -5.52
C GLU A 93 4.85 -10.83 -7.03
N HIS A 94 4.73 -9.84 -7.94
CA HIS A 94 4.56 -10.18 -9.35
C HIS A 94 5.37 -9.38 -10.36
N GLU A 95 5.93 -8.21 -10.09
CA GLU A 95 6.48 -7.41 -11.20
C GLU A 95 7.79 -7.99 -11.76
N ASN A 96 8.70 -8.41 -10.89
CA ASN A 96 9.96 -9.05 -11.32
C ASN A 96 9.74 -10.51 -11.74
N LEU A 97 8.89 -11.25 -11.03
CA LEU A 97 8.54 -12.62 -11.42
C LEU A 97 7.81 -12.62 -12.77
N ALA A 98 6.87 -11.70 -13.04
CA ALA A 98 6.22 -11.63 -14.34
C ALA A 98 7.15 -11.13 -15.46
N LYS A 99 8.13 -10.26 -15.16
CA LYS A 99 9.11 -9.78 -16.17
C LYS A 99 10.16 -10.82 -16.53
N PHE A 100 10.63 -11.61 -15.56
CA PHE A 100 11.82 -12.47 -15.72
C PHE A 100 11.55 -13.97 -15.56
N THR A 101 10.34 -14.37 -15.21
CA THR A 101 9.97 -15.79 -15.02
C THR A 101 8.67 -16.13 -15.75
N ILE A 102 8.38 -17.43 -15.83
CA ILE A 102 7.14 -17.95 -16.40
C ILE A 102 6.41 -18.71 -15.30
N ASP A 103 5.16 -18.35 -15.05
CA ASP A 103 4.32 -19.07 -14.10
C ASP A 103 3.82 -20.39 -14.72
N MET A 104 4.62 -21.44 -14.54
CA MET A 104 4.29 -22.79 -14.97
C MET A 104 3.04 -23.36 -14.27
N THR A 105 2.71 -22.89 -13.06
CA THR A 105 1.52 -23.38 -12.33
C THR A 105 0.24 -22.80 -12.94
N ALA A 106 0.25 -21.53 -13.34
CA ALA A 106 -0.86 -20.93 -14.09
C ALA A 106 -1.03 -21.60 -15.45
N MET A 107 0.07 -21.87 -16.18
CA MET A 107 0.00 -22.61 -17.45
C MET A 107 -0.59 -24.01 -17.30
N ALA A 108 -0.24 -24.73 -16.23
CA ALA A 108 -0.83 -26.03 -15.92
C ALA A 108 -2.33 -25.92 -15.60
N ARG A 109 -2.76 -24.93 -14.79
CA ARG A 109 -4.19 -24.68 -14.52
C ARG A 109 -4.98 -24.35 -15.79
N ASP A 110 -4.37 -23.56 -16.69
CA ASP A 110 -4.94 -23.16 -17.97
C ASP A 110 -4.92 -24.26 -19.05
N LYS A 111 -4.41 -25.46 -18.73
CA LYS A 111 -4.22 -26.57 -19.68
C LYS A 111 -3.36 -26.22 -20.89
N LYS A 112 -2.40 -25.30 -20.71
CA LYS A 112 -1.40 -24.89 -21.72
C LYS A 112 -0.11 -25.71 -21.64
N MET A 113 -0.06 -26.70 -20.76
CA MET A 113 1.07 -27.61 -20.58
C MET A 113 0.62 -29.04 -20.91
N ASP A 114 1.42 -29.76 -21.69
CA ASP A 114 1.15 -31.14 -22.05
C ASP A 114 1.33 -32.07 -20.84
N PRO A 115 0.57 -33.19 -20.77
CA PRO A 115 0.70 -34.15 -19.69
C PRO A 115 2.09 -34.81 -19.71
N VAL A 116 2.74 -34.84 -18.56
CA VAL A 116 4.02 -35.54 -18.39
C VAL A 116 3.74 -37.01 -18.11
N ILE A 117 4.27 -37.90 -18.96
CA ILE A 117 4.03 -39.35 -18.89
C ILE A 117 5.29 -40.07 -18.43
N GLY A 118 5.17 -41.00 -17.47
CA GLY A 118 6.25 -41.90 -17.06
C GLY A 118 7.35 -41.21 -16.23
N ARG A 119 6.98 -40.14 -15.52
CA ARG A 119 7.87 -39.37 -14.62
C ARG A 119 7.34 -39.28 -13.19
N GLU A 120 6.46 -40.20 -12.80
CA GLU A 120 5.80 -40.17 -11.50
C GLU A 120 6.80 -40.28 -10.35
N GLU A 121 7.85 -41.11 -10.49
CA GLU A 121 8.88 -41.29 -9.46
C GLU A 121 9.76 -40.05 -9.29
N GLU A 122 10.16 -39.36 -10.37
CA GLU A 122 10.97 -38.13 -10.26
C GLU A 122 10.16 -36.95 -9.72
N ILE A 123 8.87 -36.84 -10.06
CA ILE A 123 7.99 -35.78 -9.55
C ILE A 123 7.64 -35.99 -8.07
N ARG A 124 7.62 -37.24 -7.60
CA ARG A 124 7.24 -37.58 -6.22
C ARG A 124 8.40 -37.48 -5.23
N ARG A 125 9.64 -37.54 -5.72
CA ARG A 125 10.87 -37.48 -4.92
C ARG A 125 11.23 -36.06 -4.52
#